data_AF-A0A8S3JTK9-F1
#
_entry.id   AF-A0A8S3JTK9-F1
#
_cell.length_a   1.000
_cell.length_b   1.000
_cell.length_c   1.000
_cell.angle_alpha   90.00
_cell.angle_beta   90.00
_cell.angle_gamma   90.00
#
_symmetry.space_group_name_H-M   'P 1'
#
loop_
_entity.id
_entity.type
_entity.pdbx_description
1 polymer ?
#
loop_
_entity_poly.entity_id
_entity_poly.type
_entity_poly.pdbx_seq_one_letter_code
_entity_poly.pdbx_strand_id
1 'polypeptide(L)'
;SSTAQSIESIREELNKKLDTAKISEEDEKVVINNRSFIGSAIVKRVKPCPNSSCQKLNVKMGDDNLIICNDCLEQYCFSCAKPINGLQHFQKKCDRYT
;
A
#
# COMPACT_ATOMS: atom_id res chain seq x y z
N SER A 1 -17.56 41.02 18.40
CA SER A 1 -16.60 40.16 19.10
C SER A 1 -15.44 39.91 18.16
N SER A 2 -14.24 40.44 18.45
CA SER A 2 -13.06 40.34 17.58
C SER A 2 -12.70 38.89 17.23
N THR A 3 -13.03 37.95 18.11
CA THR A 3 -12.80 36.52 17.93
C THR A 3 -13.57 35.93 16.75
N ALA A 4 -14.80 36.38 16.49
CA ALA A 4 -15.63 35.83 15.39
C ALA A 4 -15.05 36.20 14.01
N GLN A 5 -14.49 37.40 13.88
CA GLN A 5 -13.83 37.85 12.64
C GLN A 5 -12.53 37.06 12.39
N SER A 6 -11.78 36.73 13.44
CA SER A 6 -10.58 35.89 13.31
C SER A 6 -10.91 34.47 12.86
N ILE A 7 -12.00 33.88 13.36
CA ILE A 7 -12.43 32.52 12.99
C ILE A 7 -12.82 32.45 11.51
N GLU A 8 -13.52 33.46 11.01
CA GLU A 8 -13.96 33.48 9.60
C GLU A 8 -12.78 33.61 8.64
N SER A 9 -11.79 34.43 9.01
CA SER A 9 -10.54 34.56 8.26
C SER A 9 -9.77 33.23 8.19
N ILE A 10 -9.66 32.52 9.32
CA ILE A 10 -9.04 31.19 9.37
C ILE A 10 -9.82 30.19 8.49
N ARG A 11 -11.15 30.27 8.48
CA ARG A 11 -12.01 29.40 7.67
C ARG A 11 -11.79 29.63 6.17
N GLU A 12 -11.70 30.87 5.73
CA GLU A 12 -11.40 31.21 4.33
C GLU A 12 -10.01 30.72 3.89
N GLU A 13 -9.00 30.88 4.75
CA GLU A 13 -7.66 30.36 4.46
C GLU A 13 -7.63 28.83 4.35
N LEU A 14 -8.36 28.13 5.23
CA LEU A 14 -8.48 26.67 5.18
C LEU A 14 -9.17 26.19 3.91
N ASN A 15 -10.23 26.87 3.47
CA ASN A 15 -10.94 26.54 2.24
C ASN A 15 -10.05 26.75 1.01
N LYS A 16 -9.29 27.84 0.94
CA LYS A 16 -8.33 28.07 -0.14
C LYS A 16 -7.24 27.00 -0.19
N LYS A 17 -6.71 26.59 0.97
CA LYS A 17 -5.72 25.50 1.06
C LYS A 17 -6.31 24.16 0.63
N LEU A 18 -7.56 23.88 1.01
CA LEU A 18 -8.27 22.67 0.60
C LEU A 18 -8.50 22.65 -0.91
N ASP A 19 -8.87 23.78 -1.53
CA ASP A 19 -9.05 23.88 -2.97
C ASP A 19 -7.75 23.66 -3.75
N THR A 20 -6.61 24.11 -3.22
CA THR A 20 -5.29 23.80 -3.80
C THR A 20 -4.81 22.37 -3.55
N ALA A 21 -5.37 21.69 -2.55
CA ALA A 21 -5.05 20.30 -2.21
C ALA A 21 -6.01 19.29 -2.87
N LYS A 22 -7.08 19.76 -3.53
CA LYS A 22 -7.94 18.91 -4.35
C LYS A 22 -7.14 18.48 -5.57
N ILE A 23 -6.76 17.21 -5.57
CA ILE A 23 -6.26 16.49 -6.74
C ILE A 23 -7.32 16.65 -7.84
N SER A 24 -6.92 17.11 -9.03
CA SER A 24 -7.89 17.35 -10.11
C SER A 24 -8.58 16.04 -10.53
N GLU A 25 -9.83 16.11 -10.99
CA GLU A 25 -10.53 14.93 -11.52
C GLU A 25 -9.76 14.31 -12.71
N GLU A 26 -8.96 15.10 -13.43
CA GLU A 26 -8.01 14.64 -14.43
C GLU A 26 -6.85 13.82 -13.84
N ASP A 27 -6.26 14.25 -12.71
CA ASP A 27 -5.22 13.50 -12.00
C ASP A 27 -5.76 12.17 -11.43
N GLU A 28 -7.03 12.14 -11.01
CA GLU A 28 -7.69 10.92 -10.54
C GLU A 28 -7.77 9.84 -11.65
N LYS A 29 -7.99 10.25 -12.91
CA LYS A 29 -7.96 9.34 -14.07
C LYS A 29 -6.55 8.85 -14.41
N VAL A 30 -5.52 9.66 -14.17
CA VAL A 30 -4.11 9.27 -14.35
C VAL A 30 -3.69 8.21 -13.32
N VAL A 31 -4.19 8.30 -12.08
CA VAL A 31 -3.95 7.29 -11.04
C VAL A 31 -4.54 5.92 -11.44
N ILE A 32 -5.67 5.90 -12.17
CA ILE A 32 -6.37 4.66 -12.53
C ILE A 32 -5.75 3.95 -13.76
N ASN A 33 -5.01 4.66 -14.64
CA ASN A 33 -4.51 4.08 -15.90
C ASN A 33 -2.98 4.03 -16.03
N ASN A 34 -2.28 3.66 -14.93
CA ASN A 34 -0.85 3.31 -14.96
C ASN A 34 -0.59 1.94 -15.63
N ARG A 35 -1.07 1.79 -16.88
CA ARG A 35 -0.84 0.61 -17.74
C ARG A 35 0.58 0.55 -18.30
N SER A 36 1.52 1.23 -17.66
CA SER A 36 2.95 1.15 -17.98
C SER A 36 3.49 -0.23 -17.61
N PHE A 37 4.50 -0.69 -18.34
CA PHE A 37 5.19 -1.96 -18.04
C PHE A 37 5.68 -2.00 -16.58
N ILE A 38 6.21 -0.87 -16.09
CA ILE A 38 6.69 -0.70 -14.72
C ILE A 38 5.52 -0.80 -13.72
N GLY A 39 4.41 -0.10 -13.96
CA GLY A 39 3.22 -0.19 -13.10
C GLY A 39 2.68 -1.61 -13.01
N SER A 40 2.58 -2.29 -14.15
CA SER A 40 2.15 -3.70 -14.21
C SER A 40 3.12 -4.65 -13.49
N ALA A 41 4.42 -4.41 -13.57
CA ALA A 41 5.43 -5.21 -12.87
C ALA A 41 5.36 -5.01 -11.34
N ILE A 42 5.13 -3.78 -10.87
CA ILE A 42 4.96 -3.48 -9.44
C ILE A 42 3.68 -4.16 -8.91
N VAL A 43 2.56 -4.03 -9.61
CA VAL A 43 1.27 -4.64 -9.18
C VAL A 43 1.39 -6.15 -9.01
N LYS A 44 2.13 -6.84 -9.90
CA LYS A 44 2.37 -8.29 -9.78
C LYS A 44 3.18 -8.68 -8.54
N ARG A 45 3.96 -7.75 -7.99
CA ARG A 45 4.82 -7.94 -6.82
C ARG A 45 4.18 -7.41 -5.54
N VAL A 46 2.94 -6.94 -5.59
CA VAL A 46 2.18 -6.48 -4.43
C VAL A 46 1.11 -7.50 -4.06
N LYS A 47 1.04 -7.86 -2.78
CA LYS A 47 -0.02 -8.72 -2.23
C LYS A 47 -0.48 -8.24 -0.85
N PRO A 48 -1.77 -8.38 -0.50
CA PRO A 48 -2.23 -8.13 0.86
C PRO A 48 -1.70 -9.19 1.81
N CYS A 49 -1.44 -8.79 3.06
CA CYS A 49 -1.18 -9.71 4.15
C CYS A 49 -2.35 -10.69 4.31
N PRO A 50 -2.11 -12.00 4.44
CA PRO A 50 -3.20 -12.98 4.56
C PRO A 50 -3.88 -12.98 5.93
N ASN A 51 -3.34 -12.29 6.93
CA ASN A 51 -4.03 -12.08 8.20
C ASN A 51 -5.27 -11.20 7.98
N SER A 52 -6.45 -11.77 8.23
CA SER A 52 -7.76 -11.14 8.00
C SER A 52 -7.94 -9.83 8.77
N SER A 53 -7.25 -9.65 9.89
CA SER A 53 -7.31 -8.43 10.70
C SER A 53 -6.30 -7.37 10.27
N CYS A 54 -5.34 -7.71 9.41
CA CYS A 54 -4.30 -6.80 8.93
C CYS A 54 -4.53 -6.38 7.47
N GLN A 55 -4.50 -7.32 6.53
CA GLN A 55 -4.70 -7.12 5.08
C GLN A 55 -3.85 -6.03 4.39
N LYS A 56 -2.85 -5.46 5.08
CA LYS A 56 -1.97 -4.42 4.53
C LYS A 56 -1.17 -4.93 3.34
N LEU A 57 -0.99 -4.08 2.34
CA LEU A 57 -0.23 -4.41 1.13
C LEU A 57 1.26 -4.49 1.44
N ASN A 58 1.90 -5.55 0.97
CA ASN A 58 3.34 -5.70 1.03
C ASN A 58 3.88 -5.95 -0.38
N VAL A 59 5.12 -5.49 -0.61
CA VAL A 59 5.84 -5.65 -1.88
C VAL A 59 6.85 -6.79 -1.71
N LYS A 60 6.87 -7.73 -2.66
CA LYS A 60 7.94 -8.72 -2.77
C LYS A 60 9.23 -8.06 -3.25
N MET A 61 10.25 -8.09 -2.41
CA MET A 61 11.61 -7.65 -2.73
C MET A 61 12.44 -8.84 -3.23
N GLY A 62 13.13 -8.70 -4.36
CA GLY A 62 13.93 -9.79 -4.96
C GLY A 62 13.11 -11.05 -5.29
N ASP A 63 13.77 -12.19 -5.45
CA ASP A 63 13.07 -13.41 -5.87
C ASP A 63 12.60 -14.28 -4.69
N ASP A 64 12.88 -13.87 -3.46
CA ASP A 64 12.43 -14.58 -2.26
C ASP A 64 10.90 -14.51 -2.10
N ASN A 65 10.29 -15.66 -1.83
CA ASN A 65 8.87 -15.79 -1.55
C ASN A 65 8.55 -15.61 -0.05
N LEU A 66 9.53 -15.52 0.84
CA LEU A 66 9.33 -15.14 2.23
C LEU A 66 9.00 -13.65 2.34
N ILE A 67 7.83 -13.34 2.89
CA ILE A 67 7.44 -11.97 3.26
C ILE A 67 7.22 -11.91 4.76
N ILE A 68 7.71 -10.84 5.38
CA ILE A 68 7.37 -10.44 6.75
C ILE A 68 6.49 -9.20 6.61
N CYS A 69 5.26 -9.25 7.15
CA CYS A 69 4.36 -8.10 7.08
C CYS A 69 4.92 -6.92 7.88
N ASN A 70 5.03 -5.74 7.27
CA ASN A 70 5.57 -4.57 7.98
C ASN A 70 4.67 -4.09 9.14
N ASP A 71 3.36 -4.29 9.04
CA ASP A 71 2.41 -3.87 10.09
C ASP A 71 2.24 -4.89 11.23
N CYS A 72 1.99 -6.17 10.90
CA CYS A 72 1.64 -7.20 11.90
C CYS A 72 2.74 -8.25 12.16
N LEU A 73 3.87 -8.15 11.46
CA LEU A 73 5.04 -9.04 11.57
C LEU A 73 4.79 -10.53 11.26
N GLU A 74 3.57 -10.90 10.86
CA GLU A 74 3.25 -12.25 10.39
C GLU A 74 4.11 -12.61 9.16
N GLN A 75 4.66 -13.83 9.19
CA GLN A 75 5.43 -14.36 8.06
C GLN A 75 4.52 -15.16 7.14
N TYR A 76 4.65 -14.94 5.84
CA TYR A 76 3.86 -15.68 4.86
C TYR A 76 4.61 -15.85 3.53
N CYS A 77 4.13 -16.80 2.73
CA CYS A 77 4.66 -17.06 1.40
C CYS A 77 3.95 -16.19 0.36
N PHE A 78 4.68 -15.38 -0.39
CA PHE A 78 4.15 -14.52 -1.45
C PHE A 78 3.41 -15.31 -2.55
N SER A 79 3.94 -16.48 -2.92
CA SER A 79 3.40 -17.29 -4.01
C SER A 79 2.02 -17.89 -3.68
N CYS A 80 1.87 -18.43 -2.47
CA CYS A 80 0.63 -19.11 -2.08
C CYS A 80 -0.25 -18.33 -1.08
N ALA A 81 0.20 -17.16 -0.63
CA ALA A 81 -0.47 -16.31 0.36
C ALA A 81 -0.86 -17.04 1.66
N LYS A 82 -0.08 -18.06 2.07
CA LYS A 82 -0.31 -18.78 3.33
C LYS A 82 0.65 -18.30 4.40
N PRO A 83 0.18 -18.15 5.66
CA PRO A 83 1.06 -17.99 6.81
C PRO A 83 2.07 -19.15 6.87
N ILE A 84 3.28 -18.86 7.31
CA ILE A 84 4.33 -19.85 7.47
C ILE A 84 4.93 -19.77 8.87
N ASN A 85 5.34 -20.91 9.38
CA ASN A 85 6.11 -20.99 10.62
C ASN A 85 7.43 -21.68 10.32
N GLY A 86 8.46 -20.88 10.02
CA GLY A 86 9.79 -21.35 9.67
C GLY A 86 9.96 -21.76 8.19
N LEU A 87 11.18 -22.22 7.87
CA LEU A 87 11.64 -22.39 6.49
C LEU A 87 11.27 -23.72 5.84
N GLN A 88 10.64 -24.63 6.60
CA GLN A 88 10.25 -25.96 6.12
C GLN A 88 9.25 -25.89 4.96
N HIS A 89 8.46 -24.81 4.88
CA HIS A 89 7.56 -24.53 3.76
C HIS A 89 8.29 -24.65 2.41
N PHE A 90 9.46 -24.01 2.31
CA PHE A 90 10.20 -23.85 1.07
C PHE A 90 11.08 -25.06 0.68
N GLN A 91 11.17 -26.08 1.54
CA GLN A 91 11.92 -27.31 1.25
C GLN A 91 11.12 -28.29 0.38
N LYS A 92 9.80 -28.10 0.26
CA LYS A 92 8.89 -29.02 -0.44
C LYS A 92 8.00 -28.35 -1.48
N LYS A 93 7.61 -27.08 -1.29
CA LYS A 93 6.72 -26.32 -2.17
C LYS A 93 7.02 -24.82 -2.10
N CYS A 94 6.84 -24.12 -3.22
CA CYS A 94 7.14 -22.69 -3.41
C CYS A 94 8.63 -22.41 -3.15
N ASP A 95 9.43 -22.29 -4.19
CA ASP A 95 10.89 -22.14 -4.03
C ASP A 95 11.26 -20.83 -3.34
N ARG A 96 12.32 -20.84 -2.53
CA ARG A 96 13.08 -19.61 -2.26
C ARG A 96 14.22 -19.56 -3.24
N TYR A 97 14.28 -18.49 -4.01
CA TYR A 97 15.50 -18.16 -4.72
C TYR A 97 16.39 -17.42 -3.72
N THR A 98 17.47 -18.08 -3.31
CA THR A 98 18.61 -17.49 -2.59
C THR A 98 19.55 -16.82 -3.57
#